data_AF-A0A9P6DTB2-F1
#
_entry.id   AF-A0A9P6DTB2-F1
#
_cell.length_a   1.000
_cell.length_b   1.000
_cell.length_c   1.000
_cell.angle_alpha   90.00
_cell.angle_beta   90.00
_cell.angle_gamma   90.00
#
_symmetry.space_group_name_H-M   'P 1'
#
loop_
_entity.id
_entity.type
_entity.pdbx_description
1 polymer ?
#
loop_
_entity_poly.entity_id
_entity_poly.type
_entity_poly.pdbx_seq_one_letter_code
_entity_poly.pdbx_strand_id
1 'polypeptide(L)'
;MFKDHMMDWLTNSIGEAKLDHRFMAQPHRIGTRNFDSGISHYSQWSGKGHRDLEHHIIPVIAGADGSQPGVMKAMRALMDFIYIAQYPLQSDMTLDALKLALSNFHKNKEIFIQNGSRTGSAGVIDHMNIPKVHALHQWMTNIPDLGTTNNYCTEIGETLHIEYIEQIIRYLIRLESLHLYRGYLRGQWYKSPASI
;
A
#
# COMPACT_ATOMS: atom_id res chain seq x y z
N MET A 1 1.91 -4.81 -4.12
CA MET A 1 3.30 -5.12 -4.55
C MET A 1 4.27 -4.70 -3.47
N PHE A 2 4.36 -3.40 -3.20
CA PHE A 2 5.28 -2.84 -2.22
C PHE A 2 5.09 -3.45 -0.82
N LYS A 3 3.93 -3.25 -0.19
CA LYS A 3 3.66 -3.76 1.15
C LYS A 3 3.61 -5.29 1.22
N ASP A 4 2.82 -5.95 0.37
CA ASP A 4 2.52 -7.39 0.53
C ASP A 4 3.65 -8.34 0.16
N HIS A 5 4.70 -7.84 -0.49
CA HIS A 5 5.78 -8.69 -0.98
C HIS A 5 7.13 -8.08 -0.66
N MET A 6 7.36 -6.82 -1.04
CA MET A 6 8.68 -6.23 -0.84
C MET A 6 8.99 -6.00 0.64
N MET A 7 8.03 -5.48 1.41
CA MET A 7 8.24 -5.31 2.86
C MET A 7 8.47 -6.66 3.53
N ASP A 8 7.69 -7.68 3.19
CA ASP A 8 7.89 -9.04 3.72
C ASP A 8 9.29 -9.58 3.37
N TRP A 9 9.76 -9.41 2.12
CA TRP A 9 11.10 -9.84 1.73
C TRP A 9 12.19 -9.04 2.43
N LEU A 10 12.01 -7.74 2.62
CA LEU A 10 12.97 -6.93 3.38
C LEU A 10 13.01 -7.33 4.85
N THR A 11 11.86 -7.57 5.47
CA THR A 11 11.76 -8.07 6.84
C THR A 11 12.45 -9.42 6.97
N ASN A 12 12.30 -10.33 6.01
CA ASN A 12 12.99 -11.62 6.02
C ASN A 12 14.50 -11.51 5.74
N SER A 13 14.91 -10.55 4.90
CA SER A 13 16.33 -10.36 4.52
C SER A 13 17.14 -9.66 5.60
N ILE A 14 16.56 -8.61 6.21
CA ILE A 14 17.23 -7.72 7.17
C ILE A 14 16.90 -8.13 8.61
N GLY A 15 15.68 -8.62 8.86
CA GLY A 15 15.14 -8.88 10.18
C GLY A 15 14.24 -7.74 10.67
N GLU A 16 13.07 -8.10 11.21
CA GLU A 16 12.04 -7.19 11.71
C GLU A 16 12.58 -6.15 12.71
N ALA A 17 13.25 -6.61 13.77
CA ALA A 17 13.80 -5.72 14.81
C ALA A 17 14.87 -4.75 14.27
N LYS A 18 15.71 -5.21 13.33
CA LYS A 18 16.72 -4.36 12.69
C LYS A 18 16.09 -3.31 11.79
N LEU A 19 15.03 -3.69 11.07
CA LEU A 19 14.28 -2.80 10.20
C LEU A 19 13.57 -1.72 11.02
N ASP A 20 12.90 -2.10 12.12
CA ASP A 20 12.27 -1.17 13.06
C ASP A 20 13.25 -0.17 13.65
N HIS A 21 14.39 -0.64 14.15
CA HIS A 21 15.43 0.24 14.68
C HIS A 21 15.92 1.26 13.64
N ARG A 22 16.03 0.85 12.36
CA ARG A 22 16.43 1.74 11.27
C ARG A 22 15.36 2.75 10.88
N PHE A 23 14.08 2.38 10.98
CA PHE A 23 12.96 3.31 10.85
C PHE A 23 12.95 4.35 11.97
N MET A 24 13.14 3.90 13.22
CA MET A 24 13.23 4.79 14.39
C MET A 24 14.42 5.76 14.32
N ALA A 25 15.52 5.33 13.70
CA ALA A 25 16.73 6.14 13.53
C ALA A 25 16.63 7.17 12.37
N GLN A 26 15.53 7.19 11.61
CA GLN A 26 15.38 8.19 10.55
C GLN A 26 15.24 9.59 11.14
N PRO A 27 15.87 10.60 10.51
CA PRO A 27 15.71 11.98 10.95
C PRO A 27 14.24 12.39 10.80
N HIS A 28 13.76 13.18 11.76
CA HIS A 28 12.42 13.74 11.72
C HIS A 28 12.19 14.51 10.42
N ARG A 29 11.13 14.18 9.69
CA ARG A 29 10.79 14.81 8.41
C ARG A 29 9.42 15.48 8.46
N ILE A 30 9.41 16.79 8.21
CA ILE A 30 8.17 17.58 8.19
C ILE A 30 7.30 17.15 7.00
N GLY A 31 6.01 16.91 7.23
CA GLY A 31 5.04 16.59 6.19
C GLY A 31 4.83 15.09 5.91
N THR A 32 5.70 14.23 6.44
CA THR A 32 5.57 12.76 6.39
C THR A 32 5.45 12.20 7.80
N ARG A 33 4.84 11.03 7.96
CA ARG A 33 4.88 10.30 9.24
C ARG A 33 6.32 9.94 9.61
N ASN A 34 6.66 10.14 10.88
CA ASN A 34 7.87 9.58 11.49
C ASN A 34 7.53 8.24 12.14
N PHE A 35 8.46 7.29 12.08
CA PHE A 35 8.28 5.93 12.57
C PHE A 35 9.04 5.73 13.88
N ASP A 36 8.75 6.58 14.88
CA ASP A 36 9.46 6.65 16.17
C ASP A 36 9.35 5.35 16.99
N SER A 37 8.38 4.50 16.68
CA SER A 37 8.18 3.17 17.29
C SER A 37 8.30 2.03 16.28
N GLY A 38 9.01 2.26 15.17
CA GLY A 38 9.14 1.29 14.09
C GLY A 38 7.84 1.12 13.31
N ILE A 39 7.75 0.03 12.55
CA ILE A 39 6.65 -0.27 11.65
C ILE A 39 5.92 -1.59 11.96
N SER A 40 6.53 -2.49 12.73
CA SER A 40 6.00 -3.85 12.89
C SER A 40 4.69 -3.93 13.67
N HIS A 41 4.39 -2.94 14.50
CA HIS A 41 3.14 -2.87 15.27
C HIS A 41 1.91 -2.50 14.41
N TYR A 42 2.10 -2.06 13.16
CA TYR A 42 0.99 -1.69 12.28
C TYR A 42 0.39 -2.91 11.58
N SER A 43 -0.78 -3.35 12.06
CA SER A 43 -1.58 -4.38 11.39
C SER A 43 -2.38 -3.84 10.20
N GLN A 44 -2.78 -2.57 10.26
CA GLN A 44 -3.52 -1.87 9.23
C GLN A 44 -2.84 -0.55 8.85
N TRP A 45 -2.82 -0.27 7.56
CA TRP A 45 -2.16 0.90 7.01
C TRP A 45 -3.16 1.72 6.20
N SER A 46 -3.18 3.03 6.42
CA SER A 46 -3.90 3.95 5.54
C SER A 46 -3.12 4.20 4.26
N GLY A 47 -3.79 4.65 3.19
CA GLY A 47 -3.11 5.04 1.94
C GLY A 47 -2.01 6.09 2.15
N LYS A 48 -2.22 7.05 3.07
CA LYS A 48 -1.18 7.99 3.47
C LYS A 48 -0.01 7.29 4.17
N GLY A 49 -0.28 6.35 5.09
CA GLY A 49 0.75 5.58 5.76
C GLY A 49 1.60 4.76 4.79
N HIS A 50 0.99 4.18 3.76
CA HIS A 50 1.70 3.50 2.66
C HIS A 50 2.67 4.44 1.94
N ARG A 51 2.20 5.63 1.53
CA ARG A 51 3.05 6.63 0.84
C ARG A 51 4.21 7.10 1.72
N ASP A 52 3.95 7.33 3.01
CA ASP A 52 5.01 7.72 3.94
C ASP A 52 6.05 6.60 4.11
N LEU A 53 5.64 5.33 4.14
CA LEU A 53 6.55 4.19 4.19
C LEU A 53 7.43 4.10 2.92
N GLU A 54 6.82 4.28 1.75
CA GLU A 54 7.50 4.31 0.44
C GLU A 54 8.58 5.41 0.38
N HIS A 55 8.36 6.56 1.01
CA HIS A 55 9.35 7.64 1.05
C HIS A 55 10.60 7.31 1.90
N HIS A 56 10.44 6.46 2.92
CA HIS A 56 11.52 6.15 3.87
C HIS A 56 12.28 4.86 3.51
N ILE A 57 11.70 3.98 2.69
CA ILE A 57 12.22 2.62 2.56
C ILE A 57 13.66 2.56 2.05
N ILE A 58 14.00 3.31 1.00
CA ILE A 58 15.34 3.30 0.39
C ILE A 58 16.43 3.75 1.38
N PRO A 59 16.31 4.92 2.05
CA PRO A 59 17.30 5.30 3.05
C PRO A 59 17.33 4.34 4.25
N VAL A 60 16.19 3.78 4.65
CA VAL A 60 16.11 2.83 5.76
C VAL A 60 16.90 1.55 5.48
N ILE A 61 16.87 1.01 4.27
CA ILE A 61 17.58 -0.24 3.94
C ILE A 61 19.03 0.00 3.47
N ALA A 62 19.43 1.25 3.24
CA ALA A 62 20.77 1.58 2.76
C ALA A 62 21.84 1.16 3.78
N GLY A 63 22.76 0.30 3.36
CA GLY A 63 23.83 -0.22 4.22
C GLY A 63 23.36 -1.13 5.36
N ALA A 64 22.14 -1.67 5.30
CA ALA A 64 21.68 -2.67 6.26
C ALA A 64 22.35 -4.03 5.99
N ASP A 65 22.67 -4.77 7.04
CA ASP A 65 23.00 -6.19 6.91
C ASP A 65 21.82 -6.91 6.24
N GLY A 66 22.08 -7.68 5.19
CA GLY A 66 21.04 -8.33 4.39
C GLY A 66 20.48 -7.46 3.25
N SER A 67 20.85 -6.17 3.15
CA SER A 67 20.53 -5.32 2.00
C SER A 67 21.65 -5.36 0.96
N GLN A 68 21.80 -6.54 0.33
CA GLN A 68 22.83 -6.76 -0.69
C GLN A 68 22.64 -5.81 -1.89
N PRO A 69 23.68 -5.57 -2.71
CA PRO A 69 23.56 -4.67 -3.87
C PRO A 69 22.40 -5.02 -4.82
N GLY A 70 22.09 -6.31 -4.99
CA GLY A 70 20.94 -6.76 -5.76
C GLY A 70 19.60 -6.35 -5.15
N VAL A 71 19.45 -6.48 -3.82
CA VAL A 71 18.26 -6.05 -3.08
C VAL A 71 18.05 -4.54 -3.25
N MET A 72 19.11 -3.75 -3.05
CA MET A 72 19.06 -2.30 -3.24
C MET A 72 18.65 -1.91 -4.67
N LYS A 73 19.23 -2.56 -5.69
CA LYS A 73 18.90 -2.30 -7.09
C LYS A 73 17.44 -2.66 -7.41
N ALA A 74 16.97 -3.82 -6.93
CA ALA A 74 15.59 -4.25 -7.13
C ALA A 74 14.59 -3.30 -6.44
N MET A 75 14.86 -2.96 -5.17
CA MET A 75 14.04 -2.02 -4.40
C MET A 75 13.99 -0.66 -5.08
N ARG A 76 15.15 -0.11 -5.46
CA ARG A 76 15.23 1.20 -6.11
C ARG A 76 14.47 1.20 -7.43
N ALA A 77 14.68 0.19 -8.26
CA ALA A 77 14.01 0.09 -9.56
C ALA A 77 12.49 -0.01 -9.44
N LEU A 78 11.99 -0.76 -8.44
CA LEU A 78 10.55 -0.81 -8.19
C LEU A 78 10.00 0.51 -7.65
N MET A 79 10.72 1.18 -6.74
CA MET A 79 10.30 2.49 -6.25
C MET A 79 10.26 3.52 -7.36
N ASP A 80 11.29 3.56 -8.22
CA ASP A 80 11.31 4.42 -9.40
C ASP A 80 10.11 4.11 -10.32
N PHE A 81 9.79 2.84 -10.55
CA PHE A 81 8.62 2.43 -11.32
C PHE A 81 7.31 2.95 -10.71
N ILE A 82 7.11 2.75 -9.39
CA ILE A 82 5.90 3.18 -8.68
C ILE A 82 5.74 4.70 -8.76
N TYR A 83 6.81 5.46 -8.47
CA TYR A 83 6.75 6.91 -8.49
C TYR A 83 6.51 7.46 -9.89
N ILE A 84 7.19 6.94 -10.92
CA ILE A 84 7.00 7.38 -12.30
C ILE A 84 5.58 7.06 -12.75
N ALA A 85 5.05 5.86 -12.46
CA ALA A 85 3.70 5.47 -12.85
C ALA A 85 2.62 6.42 -12.30
N GLN A 86 2.85 6.99 -11.11
CA GLN A 86 1.95 7.92 -10.44
C GLN A 86 2.01 9.36 -10.97
N TYR A 87 2.87 9.66 -11.94
CA TYR A 87 2.93 11.03 -12.48
C TYR A 87 1.58 11.44 -13.11
N PRO A 88 1.11 12.67 -12.83
CA PRO A 88 -0.19 13.13 -13.32
C PRO A 88 -0.20 13.36 -14.83
N LEU A 89 0.98 13.51 -15.44
CA LEU A 89 1.19 13.62 -16.87
C LEU A 89 2.38 12.73 -17.26
N GLN A 90 2.21 11.98 -18.34
CA GLN A 90 3.24 11.12 -18.90
C GLN A 90 3.68 11.68 -20.26
N SER A 91 4.98 11.57 -20.53
CA SER A 91 5.61 11.87 -21.82
C SER A 91 6.35 10.63 -22.30
N ASP A 92 6.78 10.62 -23.55
CA ASP A 92 7.60 9.51 -24.08
C ASP A 92 8.86 9.25 -23.22
N MET A 93 9.47 10.33 -22.70
CA MET A 93 10.61 10.24 -21.80
C MET A 93 10.28 9.52 -20.48
N THR A 94 9.12 9.82 -19.88
CA THR A 94 8.73 9.18 -18.61
C THR A 94 8.26 7.75 -18.84
N LEU A 95 7.64 7.45 -19.99
CA LEU A 95 7.31 6.09 -20.40
C LEU A 95 8.56 5.23 -20.61
N ASP A 96 9.60 5.78 -21.22
CA ASP A 96 10.87 5.07 -21.39
C ASP A 96 11.61 4.88 -20.07
N ALA A 97 11.56 5.87 -19.17
CA ALA A 97 12.05 5.72 -17.80
C ALA A 97 11.28 4.63 -17.04
N LEU A 98 9.96 4.53 -17.23
CA LEU A 98 9.12 3.50 -16.63
C LEU A 98 9.51 2.09 -17.13
N LYS A 99 9.72 1.92 -18.45
CA LYS A 99 10.23 0.67 -19.05
C LYS A 99 11.59 0.28 -18.47
N LEU A 100 12.49 1.25 -18.35
CA LEU A 100 13.82 1.03 -17.82
C LEU A 100 13.76 0.59 -16.35
N ALA A 101 12.93 1.24 -15.54
CA ALA A 101 12.70 0.87 -14.15
C ALA A 101 12.17 -0.57 -14.02
N LEU A 102 11.18 -0.95 -14.83
CA LEU A 102 10.64 -2.31 -14.84
C LEU A 102 11.69 -3.34 -15.28
N SER A 103 12.47 -3.04 -16.31
CA SER A 103 13.57 -3.89 -16.78
C SER A 103 14.62 -4.09 -15.70
N ASN A 104 15.02 -3.01 -15.02
CA ASN A 104 15.98 -3.06 -13.92
C ASN A 104 15.45 -3.87 -12.73
N PHE A 105 14.15 -3.76 -12.42
CA PHE A 105 13.53 -4.61 -11.41
C PHE A 105 13.60 -6.08 -11.81
N HIS A 106 13.24 -6.44 -13.05
CA HIS A 106 13.29 -7.82 -13.52
C HIS A 106 14.70 -8.42 -13.58
N LYS A 107 15.73 -7.62 -13.86
CA LYS A 107 17.12 -8.06 -13.83
C LYS A 107 17.61 -8.40 -12.41
N ASN A 108 17.04 -7.79 -11.37
CA ASN A 108 17.56 -7.90 -10.01
C ASN A 108 16.62 -8.67 -9.06
N LYS A 109 15.33 -8.85 -9.38
CA LYS A 109 14.32 -9.47 -8.48
C LYS A 109 14.72 -10.88 -8.00
N GLU A 110 15.50 -11.62 -8.78
CA GLU A 110 15.90 -12.99 -8.44
C GLU A 110 16.71 -13.07 -7.14
N ILE A 111 17.31 -11.95 -6.72
CA ILE A 111 18.04 -11.86 -5.47
C ILE A 111 17.21 -12.29 -4.25
N PHE A 112 15.89 -12.03 -4.27
CA PHE A 112 15.00 -12.36 -3.14
C PHE A 112 14.73 -13.88 -3.03
N ILE A 113 14.95 -14.63 -4.11
CA ILE A 113 14.95 -16.10 -4.06
C ILE A 113 16.32 -16.57 -3.57
N GLN A 114 17.39 -16.05 -4.17
CA GLN A 114 18.77 -16.47 -3.88
C GLN A 114 19.17 -16.26 -2.42
N ASN A 115 18.71 -15.18 -1.80
CA ASN A 115 18.98 -14.88 -0.39
C ASN A 115 17.96 -15.53 0.57
N GLY A 116 17.02 -16.34 0.06
CA GLY A 116 15.99 -17.03 0.86
C GLY A 116 14.94 -16.11 1.50
N SER A 117 14.90 -14.83 1.13
CA SER A 117 13.95 -13.86 1.72
C SER A 117 12.51 -14.05 1.26
N ARG A 118 12.34 -14.67 0.10
CA ARG A 118 11.03 -15.04 -0.42
C ARG A 118 10.56 -16.34 0.22
N THR A 119 9.74 -16.19 1.25
CA THR A 119 9.11 -17.30 1.98
C THR A 119 7.59 -17.29 1.82
N GLY A 120 6.99 -18.44 2.02
CA GLY A 120 5.55 -18.63 2.20
C GLY A 120 5.27 -19.56 3.37
N SER A 121 4.02 -19.97 3.53
CA SER A 121 3.60 -20.87 4.62
C SER A 121 4.33 -22.22 4.63
N ALA A 122 4.80 -22.69 3.47
CA ALA A 122 5.50 -23.96 3.31
C ALA A 122 7.04 -23.84 3.26
N GLY A 123 7.60 -22.65 3.54
CA GLY A 123 9.04 -22.40 3.50
C GLY A 123 9.48 -21.49 2.35
N VAL A 124 10.73 -21.64 1.90
CA VAL A 124 11.32 -20.81 0.82
C VAL A 124 10.66 -21.14 -0.52
N ILE A 125 10.27 -20.11 -1.28
CA ILE A 125 9.66 -20.24 -2.60
C ILE A 125 10.70 -19.90 -3.68
N ASP A 126 10.88 -20.79 -4.64
CA ASP A 126 11.91 -20.76 -5.68
C ASP A 126 11.48 -20.07 -6.99
N HIS A 127 10.29 -19.45 -7.03
CA HIS A 127 9.74 -18.82 -8.23
C HIS A 127 9.18 -17.42 -7.97
N MET A 128 9.24 -16.54 -8.98
CA MET A 128 8.68 -15.17 -8.94
C MET A 128 7.27 -15.04 -9.55
N ASN A 129 6.52 -16.14 -9.64
CA ASN A 129 5.14 -16.16 -10.15
C ASN A 129 4.16 -15.46 -9.19
N ILE A 130 4.15 -14.13 -9.22
CA ILE A 130 3.30 -13.28 -8.39
C ILE A 130 2.38 -12.51 -9.34
N PRO A 131 1.04 -12.65 -9.22
CA PRO A 131 0.09 -11.95 -10.09
C PRO A 131 0.34 -10.44 -10.13
N LYS A 132 0.66 -9.85 -8.97
CA LYS A 132 0.96 -8.42 -8.85
C LYS A 132 2.28 -8.01 -9.54
N VAL A 133 3.29 -8.89 -9.63
CA VAL A 133 4.52 -8.62 -10.43
C VAL A 133 4.20 -8.70 -11.91
N HIS A 134 3.42 -9.69 -12.32
CA HIS A 134 2.99 -9.84 -13.71
C HIS A 134 2.17 -8.62 -14.17
N ALA A 135 1.27 -8.13 -13.32
CA ALA A 135 0.44 -6.96 -13.58
C ALA A 135 1.25 -5.67 -13.87
N LEU A 136 2.50 -5.55 -13.38
CA LEU A 136 3.35 -4.39 -13.70
C LEU A 136 3.63 -4.26 -15.21
N HIS A 137 3.64 -5.38 -15.95
CA HIS A 137 3.75 -5.33 -17.41
C HIS A 137 2.51 -4.72 -18.06
N GLN A 138 1.33 -4.99 -17.49
CA GLN A 138 0.07 -4.45 -18.03
C GLN A 138 0.01 -2.94 -17.86
N TRP A 139 0.69 -2.37 -16.85
CA TRP A 139 0.76 -0.92 -16.69
C TRP A 139 1.50 -0.25 -17.84
N MET A 140 2.43 -0.95 -18.50
CA MET A 140 3.13 -0.42 -19.66
C MET A 140 2.23 -0.22 -20.87
N THR A 141 1.15 -1.01 -20.96
CA THR A 141 0.15 -0.92 -22.02
C THR A 141 -1.01 -0.01 -21.60
N ASN A 142 -1.46 -0.14 -20.36
CA ASN A 142 -2.60 0.60 -19.83
C ASN A 142 -2.35 2.11 -19.74
N ILE A 143 -1.13 2.55 -19.39
CA ILE A 143 -0.84 3.98 -19.23
C ILE A 143 -0.97 4.74 -20.57
N PRO A 144 -0.41 4.24 -21.69
CA PRO A 144 -0.68 4.80 -23.01
C PRO A 144 -2.15 4.76 -23.43
N ASP A 145 -2.85 3.65 -23.17
CA ASP A 145 -4.19 3.41 -23.72
C ASP A 145 -5.31 4.08 -22.91
N LEU A 146 -5.17 4.14 -21.58
CA LEU A 146 -6.21 4.62 -20.64
C LEU A 146 -5.81 5.94 -19.95
N GLY A 147 -4.61 6.43 -20.23
CA GLY A 147 -4.03 7.59 -19.55
C GLY A 147 -3.40 7.24 -18.20
N THR A 148 -3.18 8.25 -17.36
CA THR A 148 -2.42 8.08 -16.11
C THR A 148 -3.17 7.20 -15.09
N THR A 149 -2.45 6.63 -14.14
CA THR A 149 -3.00 5.66 -13.16
C THR A 149 -4.16 6.22 -12.34
N ASN A 150 -4.24 7.55 -12.20
CA ASN A 150 -5.32 8.22 -11.50
C ASN A 150 -6.68 8.03 -12.18
N ASN A 151 -6.71 7.84 -13.50
CA ASN A 151 -7.95 7.71 -14.28
C ASN A 151 -8.72 6.42 -13.98
N TYR A 152 -8.05 5.39 -13.48
CA TYR A 152 -8.63 4.09 -13.18
C TYR A 152 -8.26 3.60 -11.77
N CYS A 153 -7.91 4.52 -10.87
CA CYS A 153 -7.63 4.22 -9.48
C CYS A 153 -8.92 3.90 -8.71
N THR A 154 -8.86 2.93 -7.79
CA THR A 154 -10.02 2.58 -6.94
C THR A 154 -10.28 3.59 -5.82
N GLU A 155 -9.33 4.50 -5.53
CA GLU A 155 -9.46 5.53 -4.49
C GLU A 155 -10.74 6.39 -4.67
N ILE A 156 -11.15 6.65 -5.92
CA ILE A 156 -12.39 7.40 -6.21
C ILE A 156 -13.62 6.64 -5.70
N GLY A 157 -13.69 5.32 -5.97
CA GLY A 157 -14.77 4.47 -5.48
C GLY A 157 -14.76 4.36 -3.95
N GLU A 158 -13.58 4.17 -3.36
CA GLU A 158 -13.41 4.10 -1.89
C GLU A 158 -13.85 5.39 -1.20
N THR A 159 -13.52 6.56 -1.78
CA THR A 159 -13.93 7.87 -1.26
C THR A 159 -15.45 8.02 -1.32
N LEU A 160 -16.06 7.65 -2.45
CA LEU A 160 -17.51 7.70 -2.62
C LEU A 160 -18.24 6.75 -1.66
N HIS A 161 -17.67 5.57 -1.39
CA HIS A 161 -18.23 4.64 -0.42
C HIS A 161 -18.33 5.25 0.99
N ILE A 162 -17.32 6.03 1.42
CA ILE A 162 -17.35 6.72 2.73
C ILE A 162 -18.52 7.70 2.78
N GLU A 163 -18.65 8.56 1.75
CA GLU A 163 -19.74 9.54 1.67
C GLU A 163 -21.11 8.86 1.67
N TYR A 164 -21.26 7.76 0.94
CA TYR A 164 -22.51 7.01 0.87
C TYR A 164 -22.88 6.37 2.22
N ILE A 165 -21.91 5.80 2.93
CA ILE A 165 -22.11 5.25 4.27
C ILE A 165 -22.57 6.34 5.24
N GLU A 166 -21.96 7.53 5.21
CA GLU A 166 -22.40 8.66 6.04
C GLU A 166 -23.85 9.06 5.76
N GLN A 167 -24.25 9.11 4.49
CA GLN A 167 -25.62 9.43 4.11
C GLN A 167 -26.62 8.39 4.62
N ILE A 168 -26.27 7.10 4.50
CA ILE A 168 -27.09 6.00 5.05
C ILE A 168 -27.24 6.14 6.56
N ILE A 169 -26.13 6.36 7.29
CA ILE A 169 -26.17 6.51 8.75
C ILE A 169 -27.09 7.68 9.14
N ARG A 170 -26.95 8.84 8.48
CA ARG A 170 -27.83 10.00 8.72
C ARG A 170 -29.30 9.70 8.44
N TYR A 171 -29.60 8.96 7.37
CA TYR A 171 -30.96 8.56 7.02
C TYR A 171 -31.56 7.60 8.07
N LEU A 172 -30.80 6.58 8.50
CA LEU A 172 -31.23 5.62 9.51
C LEU A 172 -31.51 6.29 10.85
N ILE A 173 -30.63 7.18 11.32
CA ILE A 173 -30.83 7.96 12.55
C ILE A 173 -32.11 8.81 12.45
N ARG A 174 -32.37 9.42 11.29
CA ARG A 174 -33.59 10.21 11.06
C ARG A 174 -34.84 9.34 11.09
N LEU A 175 -34.81 8.17 10.45
CA LEU A 175 -35.91 7.21 10.47
C LEU A 175 -36.21 6.73 11.89
N GLU A 176 -35.18 6.38 12.65
CA GLU A 176 -35.30 5.96 14.04
C GLU A 176 -35.91 7.08 14.90
N SER A 177 -35.43 8.32 14.74
CA SER A 177 -35.98 9.49 15.43
C SER A 177 -37.48 9.69 15.15
N LEU A 178 -37.89 9.55 13.88
CA LEU A 178 -39.30 9.60 13.49
C LEU A 178 -40.12 8.45 14.07
N HIS A 179 -39.53 7.25 14.11
CA HIS A 179 -40.17 6.07 14.69
C HIS A 179 -40.42 6.26 16.20
N LEU A 180 -39.41 6.70 16.94
CA LEU A 180 -39.48 7.01 18.36
C LEU A 180 -40.52 8.11 18.65
N TYR A 181 -40.51 9.20 17.88
CA TYR A 181 -41.49 10.29 18.03
C TYR A 181 -42.93 9.81 17.75
N ARG A 182 -43.13 8.98 16.72
CA ARG A 182 -44.44 8.36 16.44
C ARG A 182 -44.89 7.39 17.54
N GLY A 183 -43.95 6.71 18.20
CA GLY A 183 -44.21 5.85 19.36
C GLY A 183 -44.64 6.66 20.59
N TYR A 184 -43.97 7.80 20.84
CA TYR A 184 -44.33 8.76 21.88
C TYR A 184 -45.77 9.27 21.73
N LEU A 185 -46.14 9.78 20.55
CA LEU A 185 -47.50 10.27 20.29
C LEU A 185 -48.59 9.20 20.46
N ARG A 186 -48.24 7.92 20.28
CA ARG A 186 -49.15 6.78 20.43
C ARG A 186 -49.15 6.17 21.84
N GLY A 187 -48.39 6.72 22.78
CA GLY A 187 -48.27 6.17 24.13
C GLY A 187 -47.56 4.81 24.21
N GLN A 188 -46.79 4.43 23.18
CA GLN A 188 -46.10 3.12 23.07
C GLN A 188 -44.57 3.22 23.20
N TRP A 189 -44.05 4.35 23.69
CA TRP A 189 -42.63 4.69 23.73
C TRP A 189 -41.72 3.79 24.59
N TYR A 190 -42.30 2.85 25.34
CA TYR A 190 -41.59 1.90 26.22
C TYR A 190 -41.46 0.48 25.64
N LYS A 191 -42.04 0.20 24.47
CA LYS A 191 -41.84 -1.10 23.80
C LYS A 191 -40.59 -1.03 22.93
N SER A 192 -39.46 -1.49 23.48
CA SER A 192 -38.20 -1.68 22.75
C SER A 192 -38.44 -2.45 21.44
N PRO A 193 -37.77 -2.13 20.32
CA PRO A 193 -37.84 -2.96 19.13
C PRO A 193 -37.27 -4.32 19.49
N ALA A 194 -38.06 -5.39 19.33
CA ALA A 194 -37.50 -6.73 19.30
C ALA A 194 -36.45 -6.77 18.18
N SER A 195 -35.25 -7.18 18.55
CA SER A 195 -34.04 -7.35 17.73
C SER A 195 -34.33 -7.78 16.28
N ILE A 196 -33.82 -7.00 15.32
CA ILE A 196 -33.56 -7.43 13.94
C ILE A 196 -32.25 -8.20 13.92
#